data_AF-A0A6P2SXH2-F1
#
_entry.id   AF-A0A6P2SXH2-F1
#
_cell.length_a   1.000
_cell.length_b   1.000
_cell.length_c   1.000
_cell.angle_alpha   90.00
_cell.angle_beta   90.00
_cell.angle_gamma   90.00
#
_symmetry.space_group_name_H-M   'P 1'
#
loop_
_entity.id
_entity.type
_entity.pdbx_description
1 polymer ?
#
loop_
_entity_poly.entity_id
_entity_poly.type
_entity_poly.pdbx_seq_one_letter_code
_entity_poly.pdbx_strand_id
1 'polypeptide(L)'
;MLATTTRLAGCRRVGPPARTAAREAARGRPDRLLASRCRFIIDSRRWGGPKTGPNPTDRARPGSKHHIVTDANGTPLAAILTGANVNDVTQLLPLIDAIPPIRGLRGHPLHRPRVVYADRSYDSERHRQALRNRGIEPVIAKRRTEHGSRLGKYRWVVERTHAWLHHFRRLRIRFERRADIHGAFLKLGCCLICWNTLRRAEQSL
;
A
#
# COMPACT_ATOMS: atom_id res chain seq x y z
N MET A 1 -57.13 8.52 31.44
CA MET A 1 -57.91 7.47 30.77
C MET A 1 -56.95 6.39 30.30
N LEU A 2 -57.01 5.23 30.94
CA LEU A 2 -56.21 4.04 30.66
C LEU A 2 -56.74 3.36 29.41
N ALA A 3 -55.85 2.95 28.49
CA ALA A 3 -56.17 1.96 27.47
C ALA A 3 -55.16 0.81 27.58
N THR A 4 -55.74 -0.35 27.79
CA THR A 4 -55.17 -1.65 28.12
C THR A 4 -54.44 -2.31 26.95
N THR A 5 -53.44 -3.09 27.34
CA THR A 5 -52.67 -4.05 26.57
C THR A 5 -53.53 -5.21 26.02
N THR A 6 -53.37 -5.52 24.74
CA THR A 6 -53.73 -6.84 24.18
C THR A 6 -52.49 -7.47 23.56
N ARG A 7 -52.09 -8.62 24.14
CA ARG A 7 -51.11 -9.55 23.60
C ARG A 7 -51.67 -10.22 22.36
N LEU A 8 -50.87 -10.33 21.30
CA LEU A 8 -50.92 -11.46 20.38
C LEU A 8 -49.49 -11.83 19.99
N ALA A 9 -49.12 -13.05 20.35
CA ALA A 9 -47.83 -13.65 20.13
C ALA A 9 -47.72 -14.22 18.71
N GLY A 10 -46.47 -14.31 18.25
CA GLY A 10 -46.02 -15.45 17.44
C GLY A 10 -46.21 -15.34 15.93
N CYS A 11 -45.19 -14.82 15.23
CA CYS A 11 -44.57 -15.51 14.09
C CYS A 11 -43.35 -14.71 13.60
N ARG A 12 -42.17 -15.00 14.16
CA ARG A 12 -40.89 -14.61 13.54
C ARG A 12 -40.66 -15.53 12.33
N ARG A 13 -40.85 -15.03 11.10
CA ARG A 13 -40.17 -15.59 9.93
C ARG A 13 -38.93 -14.75 9.69
N VAL A 14 -37.77 -15.32 10.02
CA VAL A 14 -36.47 -14.78 9.64
C VAL A 14 -36.29 -15.06 8.14
N GLY A 15 -36.25 -14.00 7.33
CA GLY A 15 -35.95 -14.11 5.90
C GLY A 15 -34.51 -14.62 5.69
N PRO A 16 -34.24 -15.42 4.66
CA PRO A 16 -32.90 -15.92 4.39
C PRO A 16 -31.98 -14.76 3.95
N PRO A 17 -30.72 -14.70 4.42
CA PRO A 17 -29.79 -13.68 3.94
C PRO A 17 -29.41 -13.97 2.49
N ALA A 18 -29.54 -12.93 1.65
CA ALA A 18 -29.12 -12.92 0.26
C ALA A 18 -27.62 -13.27 0.14
N ARG A 19 -27.33 -14.34 -0.60
CA ARG A 19 -25.96 -14.77 -0.95
C ARG A 19 -25.63 -14.29 -2.37
N THR A 20 -24.88 -13.20 -2.51
CA THR A 20 -24.05 -12.87 -3.71
C THR A 20 -23.35 -11.54 -3.44
N ALA A 21 -22.04 -11.30 -3.60
CA ALA A 21 -20.99 -12.02 -4.30
C ALA A 21 -19.66 -11.86 -3.54
N ALA A 22 -19.16 -12.95 -2.96
CA ALA A 22 -17.76 -13.05 -2.57
C ALA A 22 -16.96 -13.43 -3.82
N ARG A 23 -16.18 -12.49 -4.35
CA ARG A 23 -15.24 -12.78 -5.45
C ARG A 23 -14.26 -13.86 -5.00
N GLU A 24 -14.08 -14.84 -5.88
CA GLU A 24 -13.26 -16.04 -5.70
C GLU A 24 -11.83 -15.71 -5.24
N ALA A 25 -11.49 -16.14 -4.03
CA ALA A 25 -10.11 -16.35 -3.65
C ALA A 25 -9.62 -17.63 -4.35
N ALA A 26 -8.73 -17.48 -5.33
CA ALA A 26 -8.08 -18.60 -5.99
C ALA A 26 -7.47 -19.55 -4.94
N ARG A 27 -7.97 -20.80 -4.88
CA ARG A 27 -7.47 -21.84 -3.97
C ARG A 27 -6.02 -22.16 -4.34
N GLY A 28 -5.09 -21.76 -3.47
CA GLY A 28 -3.70 -22.22 -3.54
C GLY A 28 -3.59 -23.71 -3.24
N ARG A 29 -2.63 -24.40 -3.88
CA ARG A 29 -2.27 -25.80 -3.56
C ARG A 29 -1.96 -25.95 -2.06
N PRO A 30 -2.40 -27.03 -1.40
CA PRO A 30 -2.12 -27.27 0.01
C PRO A 30 -0.60 -27.38 0.24
N ASP A 31 -0.14 -26.81 1.34
CA ASP A 31 1.24 -26.88 1.78
C ASP A 31 1.55 -28.31 2.26
N ARG A 32 2.69 -28.88 1.85
CA ARG A 32 3.20 -30.14 2.43
C ARG A 32 4.12 -29.80 3.59
N LEU A 33 3.68 -30.11 4.81
CA LEU A 33 4.55 -30.15 5.98
C LEU A 33 5.42 -31.39 5.88
N LEU A 34 6.74 -31.22 5.82
CA LEU A 34 7.70 -32.31 5.97
C LEU A 34 8.19 -32.32 7.41
N ALA A 35 8.00 -33.45 8.10
CA ALA A 35 8.48 -33.63 9.45
C ALA A 35 10.02 -33.75 9.45
N SER A 36 10.69 -32.91 10.22
CA SER A 36 12.08 -33.16 10.65
C SER A 36 12.17 -32.91 12.15
N ARG A 37 12.92 -33.76 12.86
CA ARG A 37 13.03 -33.83 14.32
C ARG A 37 13.40 -32.48 14.96
N CYS A 38 12.39 -31.66 15.26
CA CYS A 38 12.47 -30.34 15.90
C CYS A 38 12.71 -29.11 15.00
N ARG A 39 12.60 -29.22 13.67
CA ARG A 39 12.45 -28.05 12.78
C ARG A 39 11.48 -28.35 11.64
N PHE A 40 10.40 -27.57 11.55
CA PHE A 40 9.62 -27.48 10.31
C PHE A 40 10.48 -26.77 9.27
N ILE A 41 11.02 -27.50 8.30
CA ILE A 41 11.67 -26.90 7.14
C ILE A 41 10.54 -26.48 6.18
N ILE A 42 10.27 -25.18 6.11
CA ILE A 42 9.57 -24.62 4.96
C ILE A 42 10.58 -24.68 3.81
N ASP A 43 10.46 -25.69 2.94
CA ASP A 43 11.29 -25.75 1.72
C ASP A 43 11.03 -24.49 0.89
N SER A 44 12.07 -23.67 0.81
CA SER A 44 12.07 -22.35 0.22
C SER A 44 12.25 -22.39 -1.30
N ARG A 45 12.23 -23.57 -1.95
CA ARG A 45 12.23 -23.69 -3.42
C ARG A 45 10.95 -23.15 -4.10
N ARG A 46 9.96 -22.66 -3.34
CA ARG A 46 8.77 -21.94 -3.84
C ARG A 46 8.56 -20.60 -3.15
N TRP A 47 9.54 -19.68 -3.25
CA TRP A 47 9.21 -18.27 -3.16
C TRP A 47 8.31 -17.91 -4.35
N GLY A 48 7.00 -17.96 -4.12
CA GLY A 48 6.01 -17.82 -5.17
C GLY A 48 4.63 -17.57 -4.59
N GLY A 49 3.93 -16.58 -5.14
CA GLY A 49 2.63 -16.15 -4.69
C GLY A 49 2.18 -14.90 -5.44
N PRO A 50 0.93 -14.46 -5.28
CA PRO A 50 0.47 -13.23 -5.89
C PRO A 50 1.38 -12.06 -5.52
N LYS A 51 1.55 -11.11 -6.46
CA LYS A 51 2.39 -9.92 -6.27
C LYS A 51 3.86 -10.24 -5.94
N THR A 52 4.35 -11.40 -6.35
CA THR A 52 5.77 -11.77 -6.37
C THR A 52 6.18 -11.95 -7.82
N GLY A 53 7.35 -11.46 -8.20
CA GLY A 53 7.87 -11.63 -9.56
C GLY A 53 9.39 -11.63 -9.60
N PRO A 54 10.00 -12.08 -10.71
CA PRO A 54 11.44 -12.11 -10.87
C PRO A 54 12.00 -10.68 -10.87
N ASN A 55 12.97 -10.41 -10.00
CA ASN A 55 13.60 -9.10 -9.95
C ASN A 55 14.56 -8.92 -11.14
N PRO A 56 14.33 -7.93 -12.03
CA PRO A 56 15.21 -7.70 -13.18
C PRO A 56 16.65 -7.34 -12.78
N THR A 57 16.87 -6.80 -11.59
CA THR A 57 18.18 -6.32 -11.12
C THR A 57 18.91 -7.34 -10.25
N ASP A 58 18.21 -8.33 -9.70
CA ASP A 58 18.77 -9.29 -8.74
C ASP A 58 18.61 -10.73 -9.24
N ARG A 59 19.19 -11.03 -10.42
CA ARG A 59 19.26 -12.39 -11.00
C ARG A 59 17.92 -13.13 -11.01
N ALA A 60 16.83 -12.42 -11.31
CA ALA A 60 15.46 -12.96 -11.29
C ALA A 60 15.00 -13.51 -9.93
N ARG A 61 15.65 -13.11 -8.82
CA ARG A 61 15.21 -13.51 -7.49
C ARG A 61 13.77 -13.04 -7.25
N PRO A 62 12.91 -13.91 -6.70
CA PRO A 62 11.52 -13.60 -6.47
C PRO A 62 11.41 -12.51 -5.40
N GLY A 63 10.73 -11.42 -5.74
CA GLY A 63 10.57 -10.29 -4.84
C GLY A 63 9.28 -9.52 -5.07
N SER A 64 9.09 -8.52 -4.22
CA SER A 64 7.99 -7.56 -4.30
C SER A 64 8.51 -6.15 -4.17
N LYS A 65 7.77 -5.22 -4.75
CA LYS A 65 7.99 -3.79 -4.63
C LYS A 65 6.91 -3.16 -3.75
N HIS A 66 7.35 -2.27 -2.87
CA HIS A 66 6.48 -1.37 -2.12
C HIS A 66 6.51 -0.02 -2.83
N HIS A 67 5.34 0.43 -3.27
CA HIS A 67 5.14 1.77 -3.83
C HIS A 67 4.45 2.60 -2.78
N ILE A 68 5.02 3.75 -2.40
CA ILE A 68 4.51 4.57 -1.31
C ILE A 68 4.46 6.02 -1.76
N VAL A 69 3.37 6.71 -1.44
CA VAL A 69 3.29 8.18 -1.50
C VAL A 69 3.34 8.70 -0.08
N THR A 70 4.20 9.70 0.14
CA THR A 70 4.37 10.38 1.42
C THR A 70 4.05 11.85 1.29
N ASP A 71 3.74 12.50 2.41
CA ASP A 71 3.80 13.96 2.51
C ASP A 71 5.27 14.47 2.50
N ALA A 72 5.45 15.78 2.66
CA ALA A 72 6.76 16.43 2.72
C ALA A 72 7.59 16.06 3.98
N ASN A 73 6.97 15.51 5.02
CA ASN A 73 7.60 15.12 6.28
C ASN A 73 7.93 13.61 6.33
N GLY A 74 7.45 12.82 5.37
CA GLY A 74 7.62 11.37 5.33
C GLY A 74 6.45 10.59 5.95
N THR A 75 5.31 11.24 6.18
CA THR A 75 4.08 10.56 6.60
C THR A 75 3.50 9.80 5.41
N PRO A 76 3.35 8.46 5.48
CA PRO A 76 2.78 7.69 4.38
C PRO A 76 1.29 7.97 4.21
N LEU A 77 0.89 8.39 3.00
CA LEU A 77 -0.50 8.67 2.64
C LEU A 77 -1.17 7.47 1.98
N ALA A 78 -0.45 6.76 1.11
CA ALA A 78 -0.92 5.56 0.43
C ALA A 78 0.25 4.62 0.15
N ALA A 79 -0.03 3.31 0.16
CA ALA A 79 0.95 2.27 -0.13
C ALA A 79 0.35 1.12 -0.95
N ILE A 80 1.04 0.69 -2.00
CA ILE A 80 0.66 -0.40 -2.89
C ILE A 80 1.79 -1.43 -2.96
N LEU A 81 1.40 -2.71 -2.96
CA LEU A 81 2.30 -3.84 -3.15
C LEU A 81 2.17 -4.40 -4.57
N THR A 82 3.29 -4.62 -5.25
CA THR A 82 3.36 -5.33 -6.55
C THR A 82 4.50 -6.35 -6.59
N GLY A 83 4.54 -7.18 -7.64
CA GLY A 83 5.72 -8.00 -7.95
C GLY A 83 6.94 -7.16 -8.31
N ALA A 84 8.14 -7.71 -8.12
CA ALA A 84 9.39 -7.00 -8.42
C ALA A 84 9.61 -6.70 -9.91
N ASN A 85 8.98 -7.46 -10.80
CA ASN A 85 9.04 -7.26 -12.25
C ASN A 85 8.12 -6.13 -12.75
N VAL A 86 7.22 -5.62 -11.91
CA VAL A 86 6.29 -4.55 -12.31
C VAL A 86 7.05 -3.23 -12.46
N ASN A 87 6.78 -2.51 -13.55
CA ASN A 87 7.36 -1.20 -13.81
C ASN A 87 6.70 -0.13 -12.94
N ASP A 88 7.53 0.65 -12.24
CA ASP A 88 7.10 1.64 -11.26
C ASP A 88 6.20 2.71 -11.87
N VAL A 89 6.48 3.12 -13.12
CA VAL A 89 5.67 4.09 -13.89
C VAL A 89 4.18 3.74 -13.86
N THR A 90 3.85 2.46 -14.01
CA THR A 90 2.46 1.97 -14.07
C THR A 90 1.71 2.11 -12.76
N GLN A 91 2.42 2.22 -11.64
CA GLN A 91 1.84 2.29 -10.31
C GLN A 91 1.64 3.73 -9.84
N LEU A 92 2.15 4.73 -10.56
CA LEU A 92 2.03 6.15 -10.19
C LEU A 92 0.57 6.60 -10.07
N LEU A 93 -0.24 6.42 -11.12
CA LEU A 93 -1.65 6.85 -11.09
C LEU A 93 -2.48 6.06 -10.07
N PRO A 94 -2.40 4.71 -10.02
CA PRO A 94 -3.08 3.94 -8.97
C PRO A 94 -2.72 4.39 -7.55
N LEU A 95 -1.47 4.79 -7.31
CA LEU A 95 -1.00 5.21 -6.00
C LEU A 95 -1.53 6.59 -5.62
N ILE A 96 -1.60 7.53 -6.58
CA ILE A 96 -2.23 8.85 -6.38
C ILE A 96 -3.73 8.69 -6.16
N ASP A 97 -4.40 7.79 -6.89
CA ASP A 97 -5.83 7.50 -6.71
C ASP A 97 -6.15 6.85 -5.37
N ALA A 98 -5.18 6.14 -4.77
CA ALA A 98 -5.33 5.49 -3.48
C ALA A 98 -5.19 6.46 -2.29
N ILE A 99 -4.83 7.73 -2.52
CA ILE A 99 -4.71 8.72 -1.44
C ILE A 99 -6.10 8.96 -0.84
N PRO A 100 -6.29 8.68 0.47
CA PRO A 100 -7.57 8.91 1.11
C PRO A 100 -7.85 10.42 1.19
N PRO A 101 -9.12 10.84 1.29
CA PRO A 101 -9.48 12.21 1.61
C PRO A 101 -8.79 12.66 2.90
N ILE A 102 -7.90 13.64 2.82
CA ILE A 102 -7.24 14.19 3.99
C ILE A 102 -8.14 15.27 4.55
N ARG A 103 -8.80 14.95 5.66
CA ARG A 103 -9.59 15.91 6.44
C ARG A 103 -8.64 16.73 7.30
N GLY A 104 -8.86 18.03 7.37
CA GLY A 104 -8.00 18.96 8.10
C GLY A 104 -8.73 20.26 8.41
N LEU A 105 -8.07 21.39 8.12
CA LEU A 105 -8.61 22.75 8.31
C LEU A 105 -10.01 22.92 7.71
N ARG A 106 -10.76 23.89 8.25
CA ARG A 106 -12.14 24.24 7.82
C ARG A 106 -12.19 24.42 6.29
N GLY A 107 -12.89 23.53 5.58
CA GLY A 107 -12.98 23.54 4.11
C GLY A 107 -13.21 22.15 3.49
N HIS A 108 -13.19 22.08 2.16
CA HIS A 108 -13.28 20.80 1.44
C HIS A 108 -12.04 19.94 1.73
N PRO A 109 -12.20 18.64 2.03
CA PRO A 109 -11.06 17.74 2.25
C PRO A 109 -10.08 17.79 1.06
N LEU A 110 -8.79 17.75 1.36
CA LEU A 110 -7.76 17.66 0.32
C LEU A 110 -7.75 16.22 -0.20
N HIS A 111 -8.28 16.03 -1.41
CA HIS A 111 -8.31 14.73 -2.08
C HIS A 111 -7.09 14.50 -3.00
N ARG A 112 -6.39 15.57 -3.39
CA ARG A 112 -5.32 15.49 -4.38
C ARG A 112 -4.15 16.41 -4.01
N PRO A 113 -2.90 15.93 -4.15
CA PRO A 113 -1.73 16.79 -3.97
C PRO A 113 -1.66 17.83 -5.08
N ARG A 114 -1.21 19.05 -4.75
CA ARG A 114 -0.98 20.10 -5.76
C ARG A 114 0.25 19.81 -6.62
N VAL A 115 1.27 19.19 -6.02
CA VAL A 115 2.56 18.89 -6.64
C VAL A 115 2.95 17.45 -6.28
N VAL A 116 3.44 16.69 -7.25
CA VAL A 116 3.97 15.34 -7.05
C VAL A 116 5.43 15.30 -7.48
N TYR A 117 6.30 14.96 -6.55
CA TYR A 117 7.69 14.65 -6.82
C TYR A 117 7.85 13.14 -7.06
N ALA A 118 8.55 12.77 -8.13
CA ALA A 118 8.86 11.37 -8.38
C ALA A 118 10.24 11.20 -9.02
N ASP A 119 10.81 10.01 -8.83
CA ASP A 119 12.10 9.64 -9.40
C ASP A 119 12.07 9.56 -10.93
N ARG A 120 13.26 9.60 -11.52
CA ARG A 120 13.48 9.46 -12.97
C ARG A 120 12.91 8.17 -13.56
N SER A 121 12.76 7.11 -12.76
CA SER A 121 12.12 5.87 -13.18
C SER A 121 10.67 6.11 -13.62
N TYR A 122 9.98 7.10 -13.04
CA TYR A 122 8.60 7.48 -13.35
C TYR A 122 8.44 8.37 -14.59
N ASP A 123 9.52 8.67 -15.31
CA ASP A 123 9.47 9.55 -16.48
C ASP A 123 8.63 8.96 -17.62
N SER A 124 7.47 9.58 -17.87
CA SER A 124 6.56 9.23 -18.96
C SER A 124 5.61 10.40 -19.25
N GLU A 125 5.58 10.89 -20.49
CA GLU A 125 4.72 12.03 -20.85
C GLU A 125 3.23 11.72 -20.67
N ARG A 126 2.81 10.48 -20.98
CA ARG A 126 1.44 10.01 -20.72
C ARG A 126 1.04 10.20 -19.26
N HIS A 127 1.92 9.89 -18.33
CA HIS A 127 1.64 10.00 -16.89
C HIS A 127 1.72 11.45 -16.41
N ARG A 128 2.63 12.26 -16.96
CA ARG A 128 2.66 13.72 -16.72
C ARG A 128 1.35 14.37 -17.15
N GLN A 129 0.86 14.06 -18.35
CA GLN A 129 -0.41 14.59 -18.84
C GLN A 129 -1.58 14.14 -17.98
N ALA A 130 -1.61 12.86 -17.58
CA ALA A 130 -2.65 12.35 -16.68
C ALA A 130 -2.66 13.07 -15.32
N LEU A 131 -1.49 13.43 -14.78
CA LEU A 131 -1.39 14.24 -13.55
C LEU A 131 -1.85 15.69 -13.79
N ARG A 132 -1.44 16.33 -14.88
CA ARG A 132 -1.91 17.68 -15.24
C ARG A 132 -3.42 17.75 -15.42
N ASN A 133 -4.02 16.74 -16.06
CA ASN A 133 -5.48 16.63 -16.22
C ASN A 133 -6.21 16.51 -14.87
N ARG A 134 -5.51 16.11 -13.81
CA ARG A 134 -6.03 16.04 -12.44
C ARG A 134 -5.75 17.31 -11.62
N GLY A 135 -5.16 18.34 -12.24
CA GLY A 135 -4.72 19.56 -11.57
C GLY A 135 -3.47 19.39 -10.70
N ILE A 136 -2.65 18.38 -11.00
CA ILE A 136 -1.44 18.04 -10.24
C ILE A 136 -0.20 18.40 -11.06
N GLU A 137 0.70 19.19 -10.49
CA GLU A 137 2.00 19.55 -11.07
C GLU A 137 2.99 18.37 -10.96
N PRO A 138 3.46 17.75 -12.06
CA PRO A 138 4.38 16.62 -12.01
C PRO A 138 5.85 17.07 -12.03
N VAL A 139 6.51 17.05 -10.88
CA VAL A 139 7.96 17.32 -10.75
C VAL A 139 8.73 16.00 -10.82
N ILE A 140 8.84 15.47 -12.04
CA ILE A 140 9.53 14.21 -12.34
C ILE A 140 10.80 14.51 -13.13
N ALA A 141 11.94 13.96 -12.70
CA ALA A 141 13.19 14.09 -13.45
C ALA A 141 13.08 13.43 -14.83
N LYS A 142 13.50 14.13 -15.89
CA LYS A 142 13.57 13.53 -17.23
C LYS A 142 14.73 12.53 -17.31
N ARG A 143 14.54 11.47 -18.10
CA ARG A 143 15.60 10.52 -18.46
C ARG A 143 16.55 11.18 -19.46
N ARG A 144 17.82 10.81 -19.40
CA ARG A 144 18.88 11.26 -20.33
C ARG A 144 19.15 12.78 -20.36
N THR A 145 18.72 13.52 -19.33
CA THR A 145 19.14 14.91 -19.10
C THR A 145 20.20 14.95 -18.00
N GLU A 146 21.08 15.95 -18.05
CA GLU A 146 22.07 16.20 -16.99
C GLU A 146 21.40 16.30 -15.60
N HIS A 147 22.18 16.04 -14.55
CA HIS A 147 21.73 16.03 -13.16
C HIS A 147 21.39 17.44 -12.65
N GLY A 148 20.42 18.12 -13.26
CA GLY A 148 19.99 19.47 -12.86
C GLY A 148 19.01 19.51 -11.68
N SER A 149 18.64 18.37 -11.11
CA SER A 149 17.46 18.34 -10.23
C SER A 149 17.79 18.48 -8.75
N ARG A 150 17.30 19.57 -8.14
CA ARG A 150 17.06 19.78 -6.69
C ARG A 150 16.19 18.67 -6.03
N LEU A 151 15.81 17.63 -6.76
CA LEU A 151 15.07 16.45 -6.30
C LEU A 151 15.78 15.70 -5.18
N GLY A 152 17.12 15.74 -5.07
CA GLY A 152 17.84 15.12 -3.95
C GLY A 152 17.35 15.59 -2.58
N LYS A 153 16.93 16.85 -2.46
CA LYS A 153 16.36 17.42 -1.23
C LYS A 153 15.03 16.77 -0.81
N TYR A 154 14.23 16.31 -1.77
CA TYR A 154 12.92 15.71 -1.51
C TYR A 154 12.97 14.18 -1.55
N ARG A 155 13.91 13.59 -2.31
CA ARG A 155 14.09 12.13 -2.42
C ARG A 155 14.40 11.51 -1.07
N TRP A 156 15.22 12.17 -0.24
CA TRP A 156 15.62 11.61 1.05
C TRP A 156 14.40 11.33 1.95
N VAL A 157 13.33 12.14 1.86
CA VAL A 157 12.10 11.98 2.66
C VAL A 157 11.43 10.62 2.37
N VAL A 158 11.30 10.28 1.09
CA VAL A 158 10.70 9.02 0.65
C VAL A 158 11.62 7.84 1.02
N GLU A 159 12.93 7.99 0.81
CA GLU A 159 13.92 6.97 1.17
C GLU A 159 13.96 6.68 2.67
N ARG A 160 13.86 7.72 3.51
CA ARG A 160 13.77 7.54 4.97
C ARG A 160 12.52 6.76 5.36
N THR A 161 11.39 7.06 4.71
CA THR A 161 10.13 6.34 4.97
C THR A 161 10.25 4.87 4.58
N HIS A 162 10.87 4.57 3.44
CA HIS A 162 11.25 3.21 3.07
C HIS A 162 12.17 2.56 4.10
N ALA A 163 13.19 3.27 4.58
CA ALA A 163 14.11 2.76 5.59
C ALA A 163 13.39 2.42 6.91
N TRP A 164 12.45 3.26 7.37
CA TRP A 164 11.61 2.96 8.53
C TRP A 164 10.75 1.71 8.32
N LEU A 165 10.13 1.56 7.15
CA LEU A 165 9.35 0.36 6.84
C LEU A 165 10.23 -0.89 6.77
N HIS A 166 11.43 -0.78 6.21
CA HIS A 166 12.39 -1.89 6.14
C HIS A 166 13.09 -2.18 7.48
N HIS A 167 12.93 -1.34 8.50
CA HIS A 167 13.30 -1.69 9.87
C HIS A 167 12.42 -2.83 10.40
N PHE A 168 11.17 -2.91 9.95
CA PHE A 168 10.33 -4.08 10.21
C PHE A 168 10.83 -5.27 9.38
N ARG A 169 11.46 -6.24 10.03
CA ARG A 169 12.09 -7.42 9.38
C ARG A 169 11.19 -8.12 8.35
N ARG A 170 9.88 -8.23 8.62
CA ARG A 170 8.89 -8.86 7.71
C ARG A 170 8.63 -8.08 6.43
N LEU A 171 8.88 -6.77 6.42
CA LEU A 171 8.80 -5.92 5.23
C LEU A 171 10.12 -5.86 4.48
N ARG A 172 11.27 -5.97 5.17
CA ARG A 172 12.59 -6.06 4.52
C ARG A 172 12.74 -7.34 3.70
N ILE A 173 12.36 -8.48 4.28
CA ILE A 173 12.41 -9.77 3.62
C ILE A 173 11.00 -10.38 3.68
N ARG A 174 10.41 -10.60 2.51
CA ARG A 174 9.04 -11.10 2.39
C ARG A 174 8.98 -12.61 2.66
N PHE A 175 8.82 -13.03 3.91
CA PHE A 175 8.57 -14.43 4.24
C PHE A 175 7.14 -14.90 3.88
N GLU A 176 6.21 -13.96 3.72
CA GLU A 176 4.80 -14.25 3.50
C GLU A 176 4.51 -14.67 2.06
N ARG A 177 4.01 -15.90 1.89
CA ARG A 177 3.58 -16.38 0.56
C ARG A 177 2.34 -15.65 0.06
N ARG A 178 1.40 -15.33 0.97
CA ARG A 178 0.17 -14.62 0.62
C ARG A 178 0.38 -13.10 0.56
N ALA A 179 -0.15 -12.49 -0.50
CA ALA A 179 0.02 -11.05 -0.75
C ALA A 179 -0.84 -10.16 0.14
N ASP A 180 -2.00 -10.65 0.57
CA ASP A 180 -2.91 -9.94 1.48
C ASP A 180 -2.27 -9.78 2.87
N ILE A 181 -1.63 -10.82 3.38
CA ILE A 181 -0.89 -10.78 4.64
C ILE A 181 0.29 -9.81 4.54
N HIS A 182 1.09 -9.89 3.47
CA HIS A 182 2.22 -8.95 3.29
C HIS A 182 1.73 -7.51 3.13
N GLY A 183 0.64 -7.31 2.40
CA GLY A 183 -0.02 -6.01 2.27
C GLY A 183 -0.58 -5.49 3.60
N ALA A 184 -1.08 -6.36 4.47
CA ALA A 184 -1.54 -6.00 5.81
C ALA A 184 -0.37 -5.55 6.69
N PHE A 185 0.78 -6.24 6.66
CA PHE A 185 1.99 -5.77 7.35
C PHE A 185 2.48 -4.42 6.84
N LEU A 186 2.40 -4.19 5.52
CA LEU A 186 2.78 -2.90 4.94
C LEU A 186 1.89 -1.78 5.50
N LYS A 187 0.58 -1.98 5.49
CA LYS A 187 -0.39 -1.03 6.06
C LYS A 187 -0.15 -0.81 7.55
N LEU A 188 0.08 -1.87 8.32
CA LEU A 188 0.38 -1.77 9.75
C LEU A 188 1.65 -0.96 10.00
N GLY A 189 2.70 -1.18 9.20
CA GLY A 189 3.93 -0.39 9.25
C GLY A 189 3.67 1.09 8.96
N CYS A 190 2.83 1.40 7.95
CA CYS A 190 2.40 2.77 7.68
C CYS A 190 1.64 3.38 8.87
N CYS A 191 0.71 2.64 9.49
CA CYS A 191 -0.02 3.10 10.67
C CYS A 191 0.90 3.44 11.84
N LEU A 192 1.93 2.61 12.09
CA LEU A 192 2.91 2.86 13.15
C LEU A 192 3.75 4.12 12.88
N ILE A 193 4.12 4.37 11.62
CA ILE A 193 4.80 5.60 11.23
C ILE A 193 3.89 6.80 11.47
N CYS A 194 2.65 6.76 11.00
CA CYS A 194 1.68 7.83 11.22
C CYS A 194 1.45 8.11 12.71
N TRP A 195 1.29 7.07 13.53
CA TRP A 195 1.15 7.18 14.97
C TRP A 195 2.35 7.87 15.62
N ASN A 196 3.57 7.48 15.25
CA ASN A 196 4.78 8.11 15.78
C ASN A 196 4.93 9.56 15.35
N THR A 197 4.54 9.90 14.11
CA THR A 197 4.51 11.29 13.63
C THR A 197 3.53 12.13 14.44
N LEU A 198 2.31 11.60 14.68
CA LEU A 198 1.30 12.29 15.50
C LEU A 198 1.79 12.52 16.93
N ARG A 199 2.33 11.49 17.59
CA ARG A 199 2.86 11.63 18.95
C ARG A 199 3.99 12.65 19.06
N ARG A 200 4.85 12.74 18.05
CA ARG A 200 5.91 13.75 18.01
C ARG A 200 5.35 15.15 17.83
N ALA A 201 4.31 15.31 17.01
CA ALA A 201 3.63 16.58 16.81
C ALA A 201 2.93 17.05 18.11
N GLU A 202 2.29 16.13 18.84
CA GLU A 202 1.66 16.41 20.14
C GLU A 202 2.68 16.85 21.21
N GLN A 203 3.90 16.30 21.19
CA GLN A 203 4.96 16.65 22.13
C GLN A 203 5.67 17.98 21.80
N SER A 204 5.48 18.48 20.58
CA SER A 204 6.06 19.75 20.12
C SER A 204 5.14 20.96 20.28
N LEU A 205 3.92 20.74 20.78
CA LEU A 205 2.94 21.75 21.17
C LEU A 205 3.04 22.01 22.68
#